data_AF-A0A151B9E1-F1
#
_entry.id   AF-A0A151B9E1-F1
#
_cell.length_a   1.000
_cell.length_b   1.000
_cell.length_c   1.000
_cell.angle_alpha   90.00
_cell.angle_beta   90.00
_cell.angle_gamma   90.00
#
_symmetry.space_group_name_H-M   'P 1'
#
loop_
_entity.id
_entity.type
_entity.pdbx_description
1 polymer ?
#
loop_
_entity_poly.entity_id
_entity_poly.type
_entity_poly.pdbx_seq_one_letter_code
_entity_poly.pdbx_strand_id
1 'polypeptide(L)'
;MYYTSSGGGGFGDPRERDPELVLKDVMDGWISLECARNVYGVVINVIDEEACAYEVDQEATKKLREELKKNPLPEGLGSHQVHPLGKKIKPKWIPTYEEVLPYVTLARPPGW
;
A
#
# COMPACT_ATOMS: atom_id res chain seq x y z
N MET A 1 -0.33 -21.20 -18.82
CA MET A 1 0.60 -20.05 -18.88
C MET A 1 -0.05 -18.92 -18.10
N TYR A 2 0.54 -18.48 -16.99
CA TYR A 2 -0.02 -17.44 -16.11
C TYR A 2 0.73 -16.13 -16.41
N TYR A 3 0.01 -15.06 -16.74
CA TYR A 3 0.57 -13.74 -16.99
C TYR A 3 0.25 -12.83 -15.81
N THR A 4 1.26 -12.18 -15.23
CA THR A 4 1.09 -11.28 -14.08
C THR A 4 1.62 -9.90 -14.43
N SER A 5 0.81 -8.86 -14.21
CA SER A 5 1.26 -7.47 -14.26
C SER A 5 1.59 -6.99 -12.84
N SER A 6 2.56 -6.08 -12.70
CA SER A 6 2.74 -5.35 -11.45
C SER A 6 1.59 -4.35 -11.25
N GLY A 7 1.11 -4.22 -10.02
CA GLY A 7 0.21 -3.15 -9.63
C GLY A 7 0.95 -1.82 -9.42
N GLY A 8 0.20 -0.72 -9.29
CA GLY A 8 0.73 0.57 -8.85
C GLY A 8 1.04 0.59 -7.35
N GLY A 9 1.92 1.50 -6.91
CA GLY A 9 2.20 1.73 -5.49
C GLY A 9 1.14 2.61 -4.82
N GLY A 10 0.85 2.34 -3.53
CA GLY A 10 0.00 3.19 -2.70
C GLY A 10 0.76 4.39 -2.11
N PHE A 11 0.01 5.41 -1.68
CA PHE A 11 0.55 6.62 -1.04
C PHE A 11 -0.11 6.87 0.32
N GLY A 12 0.69 7.22 1.33
CA GLY A 12 0.21 7.55 2.68
C GLY A 12 0.01 6.34 3.61
N ASP A 13 -0.63 6.58 4.76
CA ASP A 13 -1.02 5.52 5.69
C ASP A 13 -2.35 4.88 5.23
N PRO A 14 -2.39 3.56 4.96
CA PRO A 14 -3.63 2.86 4.59
C PRO A 14 -4.78 3.06 5.60
N ARG A 15 -4.46 3.26 6.89
CA ARG A 15 -5.46 3.36 7.97
C ARG A 15 -6.17 4.71 8.00
N GLU A 16 -5.67 5.70 7.27
CA GLU A 16 -6.31 7.02 7.10
C GLU A 16 -7.33 7.02 5.96
N ARG A 17 -7.35 5.98 5.12
CA ARG A 17 -8.34 5.84 4.04
C ARG A 17 -9.76 5.73 4.59
N ASP A 18 -10.71 6.31 3.87
CA ASP A 18 -12.14 6.21 4.18
C ASP A 18 -12.60 4.73 4.18
N PRO A 19 -13.19 4.22 5.28
CA PRO A 19 -13.75 2.88 5.33
C PRO A 19 -14.74 2.56 4.20
N GLU A 20 -15.52 3.53 3.73
CA GLU A 20 -16.50 3.31 2.66
C GLU A 20 -15.82 3.02 1.32
N LEU A 21 -14.69 3.68 1.05
CA LEU A 21 -13.89 3.40 -0.15
C LEU A 21 -13.25 2.01 -0.08
N VAL A 22 -12.83 1.57 1.09
CA VAL A 22 -12.29 0.22 1.30
C VAL A 22 -13.37 -0.84 1.10
N LEU A 23 -14.60 -0.59 1.55
CA LEU A 23 -15.73 -1.48 1.29
C LEU A 23 -16.01 -1.61 -0.21
N LYS A 24 -15.95 -0.49 -0.95
CA LYS A 24 -16.10 -0.52 -2.40
C LYS A 24 -14.99 -1.35 -3.08
N ASP A 25 -13.74 -1.19 -2.63
CA ASP A 25 -12.62 -1.97 -3.16
C ASP A 25 -12.79 -3.49 -2.91
N VAL A 26 -13.44 -3.88 -1.80
CA VAL A 26 -13.83 -5.27 -1.52
C VAL A 26 -14.96 -5.73 -2.44
N MET A 27 -16.01 -4.92 -2.61
CA MET A 27 -17.13 -5.24 -3.50
C MET A 27 -16.70 -5.42 -4.96
N ASP A 28 -15.76 -4.59 -5.41
CA ASP A 28 -15.20 -4.66 -6.75
C ASP A 28 -14.17 -5.82 -6.90
N GLY A 29 -13.86 -6.54 -5.82
CA GLY A 29 -12.94 -7.68 -5.81
C GLY A 29 -11.46 -7.33 -5.93
N TRP A 30 -11.09 -6.06 -5.71
CA TRP A 30 -9.70 -5.60 -5.78
C TRP A 30 -8.89 -6.04 -4.55
N ILE A 31 -9.56 -6.16 -3.41
CA ILE A 31 -8.97 -6.59 -2.14
C ILE A 31 -9.87 -7.61 -1.45
N SER A 32 -9.26 -8.50 -0.66
CA SER A 32 -9.99 -9.45 0.19
C SER A 32 -10.46 -8.80 1.49
N LEU A 33 -11.46 -9.41 2.13
CA LEU A 33 -11.91 -9.03 3.49
C LEU A 33 -10.77 -9.07 4.52
N GLU A 34 -9.86 -10.05 4.37
CA GLU A 34 -8.68 -10.16 5.22
C GLU A 34 -7.72 -8.98 5.01
N CYS A 35 -7.51 -8.55 3.76
CA CYS A 35 -6.71 -7.38 3.43
C CYS A 35 -7.35 -6.09 4.01
N ALA A 36 -8.66 -5.93 3.87
CA ALA A 36 -9.41 -4.80 4.44
C ALA A 36 -9.18 -4.69 5.96
N ARG A 37 -9.23 -5.82 6.68
CA ARG A 37 -9.01 -5.86 8.13
C ARG A 37 -7.55 -5.63 8.51
N ASN A 38 -6.61 -6.33 7.89
CA ASN A 38 -5.22 -6.35 8.35
C ASN A 38 -4.43 -5.10 7.91
N VAL A 39 -4.74 -4.55 6.74
CA VAL A 39 -3.98 -3.43 6.14
C VAL A 39 -4.66 -2.10 6.42
N TYR A 40 -5.94 -1.98 6.06
CA TYR A 40 -6.71 -0.73 6.20
C TYR A 40 -7.34 -0.57 7.59
N GLY A 41 -7.36 -1.64 8.38
CA GLY A 41 -7.97 -1.65 9.69
C GLY A 41 -9.49 -1.54 9.65
N VAL A 42 -10.13 -1.97 8.56
CA VAL A 42 -11.59 -1.85 8.35
C VAL A 42 -12.23 -3.21 8.56
N VAL A 43 -13.25 -3.26 9.41
CA VAL A 43 -14.04 -4.46 9.68
C VAL A 43 -15.30 -4.38 8.83
N ILE A 44 -15.44 -5.33 7.90
CA ILE A 44 -16.59 -5.42 7.00
C ILE A 44 -17.36 -6.69 7.36
N ASN A 45 -18.65 -6.50 7.66
CA ASN A 45 -19.59 -7.58 7.88
C ASN A 45 -20.23 -7.96 6.54
N VAL A 46 -20.18 -9.25 6.24
CA VAL A 46 -20.83 -9.82 5.07
C VAL A 46 -22.24 -10.20 5.48
N ILE A 47 -23.24 -9.50 4.94
CA ILE A 47 -24.65 -9.78 5.23
C ILE A 47 -25.15 -10.82 4.22
N ASP A 48 -24.87 -10.60 2.93
CA ASP A 48 -25.25 -11.49 1.85
C ASP A 48 -24.26 -11.34 0.69
N GLU A 49 -23.46 -12.39 0.44
CA GLU A 49 -22.48 -12.41 -0.65
C GLU A 49 -23.14 -12.43 -2.04
N GLU A 50 -24.30 -13.08 -2.17
CA GLU A 50 -25.01 -13.21 -3.46
C GLU A 50 -25.69 -11.88 -3.85
N ALA A 51 -26.12 -11.10 -2.86
CA ALA A 51 -26.69 -9.77 -3.07
C ALA A 51 -25.66 -8.63 -3.04
N CYS A 52 -24.36 -8.95 -2.88
CA CYS A 52 -23.29 -7.97 -2.64
C CYS A 52 -23.61 -7.01 -1.48
N ALA A 53 -24.28 -7.50 -0.43
CA ALA A 53 -24.64 -6.73 0.75
C ALA A 53 -23.50 -6.82 1.79
N TYR A 54 -22.73 -5.75 1.86
CA TYR A 54 -21.64 -5.57 2.83
C TYR A 54 -21.92 -4.34 3.69
N GLU A 55 -21.56 -4.41 4.97
CA GLU A 55 -21.69 -3.29 5.89
C GLU A 55 -20.38 -3.06 6.64
N VAL A 56 -19.97 -1.79 6.75
CA VAL A 56 -18.81 -1.42 7.57
C VAL A 56 -19.23 -1.36 9.03
N ASP A 57 -18.59 -2.15 9.88
CA ASP A 57 -18.71 -1.99 11.32
C ASP A 57 -17.84 -0.81 11.77
N GLN A 58 -18.47 0.36 11.92
CA GLN A 58 -17.82 1.60 12.31
C GLN A 58 -17.20 1.53 13.71
N GLU A 59 -17.83 0.82 14.65
CA GLU A 59 -17.32 0.71 16.03
C GLU A 59 -16.11 -0.22 16.09
N ALA A 60 -16.21 -1.40 15.46
CA ALA A 60 -15.10 -2.34 15.39
C ALA A 60 -13.92 -1.76 14.59
N THR A 61 -14.20 -1.06 13.49
CA THR A 61 -13.17 -0.36 12.69
C THR A 61 -12.43 0.69 13.52
N LYS A 62 -13.14 1.49 14.33
CA LYS A 62 -12.49 2.47 15.22
C LYS A 62 -11.60 1.80 16.25
N LYS A 63 -12.11 0.78 16.95
CA LYS A 63 -11.32 0.01 17.95
C LYS A 63 -10.09 -0.62 17.32
N LEU A 64 -10.25 -1.26 16.16
CA LEU A 64 -9.16 -1.93 15.46
C LEU A 64 -8.11 -0.93 14.96
N ARG A 65 -8.51 0.25 14.46
CA ARG A 65 -7.58 1.33 14.11
C ARG A 65 -6.84 1.88 15.34
N GLU A 66 -7.49 1.99 16.49
CA GLU A 66 -6.84 2.40 17.74
C GLU A 66 -5.81 1.38 18.22
N GLU A 67 -6.13 0.08 18.14
CA GLU A 67 -5.19 -1.00 18.45
C GLU A 67 -4.01 -1.00 17.47
N LEU A 68 -4.29 -0.86 16.18
CA LEU A 68 -3.28 -0.80 15.14
C LEU A 68 -2.39 0.45 15.26
N LYS A 69 -2.90 1.59 15.74
CA LYS A 69 -2.07 2.77 16.03
C LYS A 69 -1.02 2.50 17.10
N LYS A 70 -1.26 1.58 18.04
CA LYS A 70 -0.26 1.20 19.06
C LYS A 70 0.90 0.41 18.44
N ASN A 71 0.71 -0.21 17.28
CA ASN A 71 1.75 -0.94 16.55
C ASN A 71 1.97 -0.32 15.16
N PRO A 72 2.94 0.61 15.02
CA PRO A 72 3.19 1.27 13.75
C PRO A 72 3.62 0.27 12.67
N LEU A 73 3.21 0.52 11.44
CA LEU A 73 3.65 -0.28 10.30
C LEU A 73 5.17 -0.17 10.15
N PRO A 74 5.89 -1.28 9.89
CA PRO A 74 7.31 -1.23 9.62
C PRO A 74 7.58 -0.44 8.33
N GLU A 75 8.67 0.32 8.32
CA GLU A 75 9.11 1.08 7.14
C GLU A 75 9.74 0.13 6.11
N GLY A 76 9.45 0.36 4.81
CA GLY A 76 10.11 -0.38 3.74
C GLY A 76 9.38 -0.34 2.39
N LEU A 77 9.80 -1.22 1.47
CA LEU A 77 9.33 -1.27 0.08
C LEU A 77 8.28 -2.37 -0.17
N GLY A 78 7.92 -3.13 0.87
CA GLY A 78 6.89 -4.17 0.79
C GLY A 78 5.48 -3.59 0.66
N SER A 79 4.56 -4.39 0.14
CA SER A 79 3.15 -4.01 -0.07
C SER A 79 2.39 -3.61 1.21
N HIS A 80 2.89 -4.00 2.38
CA HIS A 80 2.30 -3.72 3.69
C HIS A 80 3.12 -2.72 4.51
N GLN A 81 4.11 -2.07 3.88
CA GLN A 81 5.06 -1.17 4.54
C GLN A 81 4.83 0.26 4.09
N VAL A 82 5.09 1.21 4.99
CA VAL A 82 5.01 2.63 4.64
C VAL A 82 6.18 2.97 3.73
N HIS A 83 5.88 3.55 2.57
CA HIS A 83 6.91 3.92 1.61
C HIS A 83 7.83 5.00 2.21
N PRO A 84 9.16 4.82 2.16
CA PRO A 84 10.10 5.71 2.84
C PRO A 84 10.14 7.14 2.27
N LEU A 85 9.60 7.38 1.06
CA LEU A 85 9.50 8.73 0.46
C LEU A 85 8.61 9.70 1.24
N GLY A 86 7.79 9.21 2.19
CA GLY A 86 7.07 10.09 3.12
C GLY A 86 7.99 10.86 4.08
N LYS A 87 9.29 10.55 4.12
CA LYS A 87 10.31 11.21 4.97
C LYS A 87 11.59 11.51 4.15
N LYS A 88 12.46 12.37 4.68
CA LYS A 88 13.80 12.60 4.11
C LYS A 88 14.63 11.33 4.25
N ILE A 89 14.70 10.53 3.20
CA ILE A 89 15.53 9.32 3.14
C ILE A 89 17.00 9.75 3.10
N LYS A 90 17.80 9.28 4.06
CA LYS A 90 19.27 9.29 3.97
C LYS A 90 19.71 7.89 3.57
N PRO A 91 19.88 7.61 2.27
CA PRO A 91 20.36 6.30 1.85
C PRO A 91 21.70 5.98 2.53
N LYS A 92 21.90 4.71 2.87
CA LYS A 92 23.14 4.23 3.53
C LYS A 92 24.39 4.54 2.69
N TRP A 93 24.22 4.62 1.37
CA TRP A 93 25.27 4.92 0.43
C TRP A 93 24.68 5.64 -0.77
N ILE A 94 25.34 6.72 -1.20
CA ILE A 94 25.08 7.43 -2.45
C ILE A 94 26.37 7.32 -3.24
N PRO A 95 26.38 6.64 -4.42
CA PRO A 95 27.58 6.54 -5.22
C PRO A 95 28.04 7.91 -5.67
N THR A 96 29.36 8.09 -5.71
CA THR A 96 29.98 9.25 -6.34
C THR A 96 29.97 9.12 -7.86
N TYR A 97 30.05 10.25 -8.56
CA TYR A 97 30.02 10.28 -10.02
C TYR A 97 31.13 9.43 -10.66
N GLU A 98 32.31 9.39 -10.03
CA GLU A 98 33.47 8.61 -10.47
C GLU A 98 33.25 7.10 -10.34
N GLU A 99 32.54 6.65 -9.30
CA GLU A 99 32.23 5.23 -9.08
C GLU A 99 31.23 4.68 -10.09
N VAL A 100 30.30 5.51 -10.57
CA VAL A 100 29.30 5.12 -11.57
C VAL A 100 29.79 5.34 -12.99
N LEU A 101 30.77 6.22 -13.22
CA LEU A 101 31.30 6.56 -14.55
C LEU A 101 31.62 5.34 -15.43
N PRO A 102 32.24 4.24 -14.92
CA PRO A 102 32.53 3.05 -15.72
C PRO A 102 31.29 2.23 -16.09
N TYR A 103 30.20 2.37 -15.31
CA TYR A 103 28.96 1.61 -15.45
C TYR A 103 27.84 2.41 -16.13
N VAL A 104 28.00 3.74 -16.23
CA VAL A 104 27.17 4.58 -17.10
C VAL A 104 27.59 4.27 -18.53
N THR A 105 27.05 3.17 -19.06
CA THR A 105 27.05 2.91 -20.49
C THR A 105 26.31 4.08 -21.12
N LEU A 106 27.06 4.97 -21.80
CA LEU A 106 26.59 6.10 -22.60
C LEU A 106 25.17 5.88 -23.15
N ALA A 107 24.16 6.31 -22.40
CA ALA A 107 22.78 6.34 -22.87
C ALA A 107 22.54 7.75 -23.41
N ARG A 108 22.45 7.81 -24.75
CA ARG A 108 22.23 8.97 -25.64
C ARG A 108 23.47 9.82 -26.00
N PRO A 109 23.86 9.84 -27.29
CA PRO A 109 24.64 10.94 -27.84
C PRO A 109 23.84 12.26 -27.73
N PRO A 110 24.50 13.41 -27.55
CA PRO A 110 23.82 14.69 -27.50
C PRO A 110 23.29 15.07 -28.91
N GLY A 111 21.99 15.36 -29.03
CA GLY A 111 21.42 15.93 -30.27
C GLY A 111 20.01 15.51 -30.72
N TRP A 112 19.22 14.78 -29.91
CA TRP A 112 17.79 14.50 -30.16
C TRP A 112 16.95 14.83 -28.93
#